data_AF-A0A0K2T1T7-F1
#
_entry.id   AF-A0A0K2T1T7-F1
#
_cell.length_a   1.000
_cell.length_b   1.000
_cell.length_c   1.000
_cell.angle_alpha   90.00
_cell.angle_beta   90.00
_cell.angle_gamma   90.00
#
_symmetry.space_group_name_H-M   'P 1'
#
loop_
_entity.id
_entity.type
_entity.pdbx_description
1 polymer ?
#
loop_
_entity_poly.entity_id
_entity_poly.type
_entity_poly.pdbx_seq_one_letter_code
_entity_poly.pdbx_strand_id
1 'polypeptide(L)'
;DLNSSLVFYLKKNWKPSKFSRICSKHFHDDDYICKRNQISPTQIQPAKRTLLKTNSFPTIFEGVPSFLIKKIPSSRKTSTSLGNKDKLQKKRNLEEIKKFLNSDNVESINDIIHKLKKNLYTVD
;
A
#
# COMPACT_ATOMS: atom_id res chain seq x y z
N ASP A 1 6.72 -4.04 -9.18
CA ASP A 1 5.52 -4.52 -9.89
C ASP A 1 4.25 -3.85 -9.44
N LEU A 2 3.85 -2.84 -10.21
CA LEU A 2 2.50 -2.28 -10.25
C LEU A 2 2.14 -2.23 -11.74
N ASN A 3 1.72 -3.38 -12.26
CA ASN A 3 0.91 -3.39 -13.46
C ASN A 3 -0.22 -2.38 -13.27
N SER A 4 -0.58 -1.65 -14.33
CA SER A 4 -1.97 -1.18 -14.48
C SER A 4 -2.39 0.15 -13.84
N SER A 5 -1.56 1.20 -13.87
CA SER A 5 -2.14 2.55 -13.94
C SER A 5 -2.50 2.85 -15.40
N LEU A 6 -3.63 2.26 -15.79
CA LEU A 6 -4.26 2.27 -17.10
C LEU A 6 -3.99 3.50 -17.97
N VAL A 7 -3.47 3.25 -19.19
CA VAL A 7 -3.82 4.02 -20.41
C VAL A 7 -3.60 5.53 -20.27
N PHE A 8 -2.39 5.95 -19.92
CA PHE A 8 -2.10 7.35 -19.59
C PHE A 8 -2.16 8.38 -20.72
N TYR A 9 -2.54 7.97 -21.93
CA TYR A 9 -3.13 8.76 -23.03
C TYR A 9 -3.11 7.83 -24.24
N LEU A 10 -4.19 7.71 -25.02
CA LEU A 10 -4.39 6.72 -26.11
C LEU A 10 -3.48 6.87 -27.35
N LYS A 11 -2.21 7.23 -27.18
CA LYS A 11 -1.23 7.32 -28.24
C LYS A 11 -0.04 6.48 -27.83
N LYS A 12 0.25 5.43 -28.62
CA LYS A 12 1.18 4.33 -28.33
C LYS A 12 2.57 4.77 -27.84
N ASN A 13 2.99 6.02 -28.09
CA ASN A 13 4.31 6.55 -27.76
C ASN A 13 4.29 7.94 -27.07
N TRP A 14 3.16 8.38 -26.52
CA TRP A 14 3.12 9.69 -25.85
C TRP A 14 3.75 9.61 -24.45
N LYS A 15 4.64 10.56 -24.16
CA LYS A 15 5.24 10.75 -22.84
C LYS A 15 4.88 12.15 -22.34
N PRO A 16 4.34 12.29 -21.11
CA PRO A 16 4.07 13.60 -20.55
C PRO A 16 5.37 14.39 -20.37
N SER A 17 5.34 15.65 -20.77
CA SER A 17 6.37 16.64 -20.45
C SER A 17 6.00 17.37 -19.15
N LYS A 18 6.94 18.12 -18.57
CA LYS A 18 6.70 19.01 -17.41
C LYS A 18 5.58 20.02 -17.65
N PHE A 19 5.30 20.33 -18.91
CA PHE A 19 4.26 21.27 -19.34
C PHE A 19 2.96 20.57 -19.80
N SER A 20 2.95 19.23 -19.85
CA SER A 20 1.74 18.49 -20.19
C SER A 20 0.70 18.65 -19.10
N ARG A 21 -0.52 18.96 -19.50
CA ARG A 21 -1.67 19.15 -18.60
C ARG A 21 -2.80 18.23 -19.03
N ILE A 22 -3.58 17.80 -18.05
CA ILE A 22 -4.78 16.98 -18.23
C ILE A 22 -5.96 17.77 -17.65
N CYS A 23 -7.08 17.80 -18.37
CA CYS A 23 -8.29 18.48 -17.90
C CYS A 23 -8.88 17.76 -16.68
N SER A 24 -9.49 18.51 -15.76
CA SER A 24 -10.11 17.98 -14.54
C SER A 24 -11.18 16.93 -14.80
N LYS A 25 -11.94 17.05 -15.90
CA LYS A 25 -12.98 16.10 -16.32
C LYS A 25 -12.53 14.65 -16.50
N HIS A 26 -11.21 14.40 -16.55
CA HIS A 26 -10.66 13.06 -16.68
C HIS A 26 -10.49 12.33 -15.34
N PHE A 27 -10.76 13.00 -14.22
CA PHE A 27 -10.66 12.49 -12.87
C PHE A 27 -12.04 12.46 -12.21
N HIS A 28 -12.24 11.54 -11.26
CA HIS A 28 -13.47 11.52 -10.46
C HIS A 28 -13.40 12.58 -9.36
N ASP A 29 -14.55 13.04 -8.86
CA ASP A 29 -14.59 14.01 -7.76
C ASP A 29 -13.89 13.49 -6.49
N ASP A 30 -13.95 12.17 -6.27
CA ASP A 30 -13.28 11.49 -5.16
C ASP A 30 -11.75 11.52 -5.27
N ASP A 31 -11.17 11.80 -6.43
CA ASP A 31 -9.72 11.91 -6.63
C ASP A 31 -9.16 13.23 -6.09
N TYR A 32 -10.03 14.20 -5.80
CA TYR A 32 -9.63 15.51 -5.30
C TYR A 32 -9.54 15.55 -3.77
N ILE A 33 -8.49 16.21 -3.29
CA ILE A 33 -8.29 16.60 -1.91
C ILE A 33 -8.98 17.94 -1.70
N CYS A 34 -10.16 17.90 -1.07
CA CYS A 34 -10.83 19.09 -0.58
C CYS A 34 -10.18 19.54 0.72
N LYS A 35 -9.20 20.44 0.66
CA LYS A 35 -8.72 21.15 1.86
C LYS A 35 -9.79 22.17 2.25
N ARG A 36 -10.57 21.86 3.30
CA ARG A 36 -11.46 22.83 3.93
C ARG A 36 -10.58 23.88 4.60
N ASN A 37 -10.51 25.08 4.04
CA ASN A 37 -9.88 26.21 4.71
C ASN A 37 -10.85 26.69 5.80
N GLN A 38 -10.79 26.07 6.98
CA GLN A 38 -11.51 26.59 8.14
C GLN A 38 -10.73 27.80 8.65
N ILE A 39 -11.30 28.99 8.47
CA ILE A 39 -10.79 30.23 9.06
C ILE A 39 -11.47 30.45 10.43
N SER A 40 -12.71 29.97 10.59
CA SER A 40 -13.47 29.98 11.83
C SER A 40 -14.54 28.87 11.83
N PRO A 41 -15.14 28.50 12.98
CA PRO A 41 -16.16 27.45 13.09
C PRO A 41 -17.43 27.73 12.28
N THR A 42 -17.69 29.01 11.97
CA THR A 42 -18.95 29.50 11.39
C THR A 42 -18.80 29.92 9.92
N GLN A 43 -17.57 30.01 9.40
CA GLN A 43 -17.32 30.52 8.04
C GLN A 43 -16.66 29.46 7.16
N ILE A 44 -17.50 28.73 6.43
CA ILE A 44 -17.06 27.73 5.44
C ILE A 44 -16.86 28.45 4.11
N GLN A 45 -15.62 28.75 3.75
CA GLN A 45 -15.29 29.16 2.38
C GLN A 45 -15.22 27.90 1.48
N PRO A 46 -15.69 27.97 0.23
CA PRO A 46 -15.48 26.87 -0.72
C PRO A 46 -13.97 26.66 -0.90
N ALA A 47 -13.53 25.40 -0.85
CA ALA A 47 -12.13 25.02 -0.95
C ALA A 47 -11.55 25.54 -2.29
N LYS A 48 -10.78 26.63 -2.24
CA LYS A 48 -10.32 27.37 -3.43
C LYS A 48 -9.32 26.61 -4.31
N ARG A 49 -8.74 25.50 -3.83
CA ARG A 49 -7.75 24.71 -4.58
C ARG A 49 -7.92 23.22 -4.26
N THR A 50 -8.65 22.51 -5.10
CA THR A 50 -8.68 21.05 -5.08
C THR A 50 -7.36 20.54 -5.67
N LEU A 51 -6.57 19.86 -4.84
CA LEU A 51 -5.37 19.15 -5.30
C LEU A 51 -5.76 17.72 -5.65
N LEU A 52 -5.13 17.11 -6.63
CA LEU A 52 -5.31 15.67 -6.87
C LEU A 52 -4.59 14.86 -5.79
N LYS A 53 -5.17 13.72 -5.40
CA LYS A 53 -4.50 12.72 -4.55
C LYS A 53 -3.24 12.20 -5.28
N THR A 54 -2.20 11.87 -4.52
CA THR A 54 -0.91 11.39 -5.07
C THR A 54 -1.05 10.14 -5.93
N ASN A 55 -2.02 9.28 -5.62
CA ASN A 55 -2.30 8.04 -6.35
C ASN A 55 -3.56 8.14 -7.22
N SER A 56 -4.04 9.35 -7.53
CA SER A 56 -5.14 9.52 -8.47
C SER A 56 -4.63 9.38 -9.91
N PHE A 57 -5.46 8.78 -10.76
CA PHE A 57 -5.14 8.52 -12.16
C PHE A 57 -6.34 8.95 -13.01
N PRO A 58 -6.13 9.53 -14.21
CA PRO A 58 -7.24 9.87 -15.09
C PRO A 58 -7.86 8.58 -15.62
N THR A 59 -9.12 8.33 -15.29
CA THR A 59 -9.85 7.12 -15.67
C THR A 59 -11.01 7.41 -16.62
N ILE A 60 -11.49 8.65 -16.68
CA ILE A 60 -12.64 9.05 -17.49
C ILE A 60 -12.13 9.46 -18.88
N PHE A 61 -12.46 8.67 -19.91
CA PHE A 61 -12.16 8.99 -21.30
C PHE A 61 -13.37 8.74 -22.19
N GLU A 62 -14.09 9.82 -22.50
CA GLU A 62 -15.22 9.80 -23.43
C GLU A 62 -14.74 9.63 -24.88
N GLY A 63 -15.55 8.95 -25.70
CA GLY A 63 -15.26 8.75 -27.13
C GLY A 63 -14.18 7.71 -27.43
N VAL A 64 -13.70 6.98 -26.42
CA VAL A 64 -12.72 5.91 -26.60
C VAL A 64 -13.44 4.60 -26.87
N PRO A 65 -13.15 3.94 -28.00
CA PRO A 65 -13.76 2.64 -28.27
C PRO A 65 -13.45 1.63 -27.17
N SER A 66 -14.48 0.92 -26.71
CA SER A 66 -14.39 -0.01 -25.57
C SER A 66 -13.35 -1.11 -25.74
N PHE A 67 -13.03 -1.49 -26.98
CA PHE A 67 -11.98 -2.47 -27.30
C PHE A 67 -10.55 -1.97 -27.02
N LEU A 68 -10.33 -0.66 -26.94
CA LEU A 68 -9.03 -0.09 -26.53
C LEU A 68 -8.90 0.05 -25.01
N ILE A 69 -10.02 -0.02 -24.29
CA ILE A 69 -10.04 0.08 -22.83
C ILE A 69 -9.76 -1.30 -22.26
N LYS A 70 -8.57 -1.46 -21.65
CA LYS A 70 -8.25 -2.69 -20.91
C LYS A 70 -9.19 -2.80 -19.72
N LYS A 71 -10.04 -3.83 -19.70
CA LYS A 71 -10.89 -4.11 -18.55
C LYS A 71 -10.02 -4.50 -17.36
N ILE A 72 -10.21 -3.83 -16.23
CA ILE A 72 -9.60 -4.24 -14.97
C ILE A 72 -10.19 -5.60 -14.61
N PRO A 73 -9.38 -6.65 -14.44
CA PRO A 73 -9.90 -7.93 -13.97
C PRO A 73 -10.55 -7.71 -12.61
N SER A 74 -11.80 -8.14 -12.46
CA SER A 74 -12.52 -8.12 -11.18
C SER A 74 -11.65 -8.82 -10.13
N SER A 75 -11.47 -8.19 -8.96
CA SER A 75 -10.76 -8.86 -7.87
C SER A 75 -11.53 -10.13 -7.52
N ARG A 76 -10.84 -11.27 -7.51
CA ARG A 76 -11.43 -12.53 -7.11
C ARG A 76 -11.86 -12.38 -5.65
N LYS A 77 -13.16 -12.45 -5.37
CA LYS A 77 -13.68 -12.49 -4.00
C LYS A 77 -13.05 -13.69 -3.29
N THR A 78 -12.09 -13.47 -2.40
CA THR A 78 -11.49 -14.51 -1.56
C THR A 78 -12.39 -14.75 -0.34
N SER A 79 -13.67 -14.99 -0.58
CA SER A 79 -14.57 -15.45 0.47
C SER A 79 -14.26 -16.93 0.74
N THR A 80 -13.79 -17.24 1.95
CA THR A 80 -13.96 -18.52 2.70
C THR A 80 -12.81 -19.54 2.85
N SER A 81 -11.58 -19.37 2.36
CA SER A 81 -10.55 -20.44 2.56
C SER A 81 -9.15 -20.03 3.04
N LEU A 82 -8.81 -18.74 3.10
CA LEU A 82 -7.48 -18.28 3.55
C LEU A 82 -7.38 -18.06 5.07
N GLY A 83 -8.45 -17.61 5.73
CA GLY A 83 -8.40 -17.25 7.17
C GLY A 83 -8.04 -18.42 8.10
N ASN A 84 -8.45 -19.65 7.78
CA ASN A 84 -8.10 -20.83 8.58
C ASN A 84 -6.68 -21.33 8.28
N LYS A 85 -6.23 -21.23 7.02
CA LYS A 85 -4.86 -21.58 6.62
C LYS A 85 -3.84 -20.63 7.25
N ASP A 86 -4.13 -19.32 7.28
CA ASP A 86 -3.27 -18.33 7.90
C ASP A 86 -3.13 -18.52 9.42
N LYS A 87 -4.22 -18.86 10.11
CA LYS A 87 -4.19 -19.17 11.55
C LYS A 87 -3.34 -20.40 11.85
N LEU A 88 -3.49 -21.46 11.04
CA LEU A 88 -2.70 -22.68 11.20
C LEU A 88 -1.21 -22.44 10.90
N GLN A 89 -0.91 -21.67 9.86
CA GLN A 89 0.46 -21.31 9.51
C GLN A 89 1.12 -20.46 10.60
N LYS A 90 0.40 -19.47 11.16
CA LYS A 90 0.89 -18.68 12.30
C LYS A 90 1.19 -19.55 13.53
N LYS A 91 0.33 -20.52 13.84
CA LYS A 91 0.58 -21.48 14.94
C LYS A 91 1.86 -22.30 14.70
N ARG A 92 2.02 -22.88 13.50
CA ARG A 92 3.23 -23.66 13.16
C ARG A 92 4.50 -22.83 13.27
N ASN A 93 4.51 -21.63 12.70
CA ASN A 93 5.66 -20.73 12.78
C ASN A 93 6.00 -20.39 14.25
N LEU A 94 4.98 -20.19 15.10
CA LEU A 94 5.20 -19.90 16.52
C LEU A 94 5.78 -21.10 17.29
N GLU A 95 5.36 -22.33 16.97
CA GLU A 95 5.94 -23.55 17.54
C GLU A 95 7.39 -23.76 17.09
N GLU A 96 7.71 -23.45 15.84
CA GLU A 96 9.06 -23.55 15.29
C GLU A 96 10.01 -22.54 15.94
N ILE A 97 9.56 -21.29 16.14
CA ILE A 97 10.30 -20.27 16.90
C ILE A 97 10.53 -20.73 18.34
N LYS A 98 9.51 -21.28 19.02
CA LYS A 98 9.65 -21.81 20.37
C LYS A 98 10.67 -22.96 20.44
N LYS A 99 10.63 -23.87 19.46
CA LYS A 99 11.56 -25.00 19.39
C LYS A 99 13.01 -24.54 19.19
N PHE A 100 13.21 -23.53 18.34
CA PHE A 100 14.52 -22.90 18.11
C PHE A 100 15.04 -22.17 19.36
N LEU A 101 14.21 -21.38 20.05
CA LEU A 101 14.61 -20.70 21.27
C LEU A 101 14.95 -21.68 22.40
N ASN A 102 14.19 -22.78 22.50
CA ASN A 102 14.44 -23.83 23.48
C ASN A 102 15.73 -24.62 23.17
N SER A 103 16.13 -24.79 21.91
CA SER A 103 17.38 -25.50 21.59
C SER A 103 18.62 -24.76 22.08
N ASP A 104 18.55 -23.43 22.13
CA ASP A 104 19.65 -22.60 22.63
C ASP A 104 19.67 -22.48 24.16
N ASN A 105 18.74 -23.16 24.88
CA ASN A 105 18.53 -23.06 26.32
C ASN A 105 18.49 -21.59 26.80
N VAL A 106 17.79 -20.73 26.05
CA VAL A 106 17.64 -19.32 26.39
C VAL A 106 16.22 -19.10 26.88
N GLU A 107 16.05 -18.95 28.18
CA GLU A 107 14.73 -18.73 28.78
C GLU A 107 14.39 -17.23 28.84
N SER A 108 15.40 -16.36 28.89
CA SER A 108 15.25 -14.91 28.99
C SER A 108 16.38 -14.14 28.29
N ILE A 109 16.11 -12.86 27.95
CA ILE A 109 17.13 -11.90 27.49
C ILE A 109 18.29 -11.80 28.50
N ASN A 110 17.98 -11.91 29.80
CA ASN A 110 19.01 -11.90 30.84
C ASN A 110 19.95 -13.11 30.75
N ASP A 111 19.48 -14.28 30.29
CA ASP A 111 20.32 -15.47 30.12
C ASP A 111 21.30 -15.27 28.98
N ILE A 112 20.90 -14.57 27.91
CA ILE A 112 21.78 -14.21 26.79
C ILE A 112 22.92 -13.33 27.31
N ILE A 113 22.58 -12.29 28.07
CA ILE A 113 23.56 -11.37 28.64
C ILE A 113 24.53 -12.13 29.56
N HIS A 114 24.00 -13.06 30.38
CA HIS A 114 24.82 -13.85 31.29
C HIS A 114 25.75 -14.82 30.54
N LYS A 115 25.27 -15.51 29.50
CA LYS A 115 26.09 -16.41 28.66
C LYS A 115 27.19 -15.65 27.91
N LEU A 116 26.87 -14.48 27.35
CA LEU A 116 27.86 -13.64 26.68
C LEU A 116 28.96 -13.17 27.65
N LYS A 117 28.56 -12.70 28.84
CA LYS A 117 29.53 -12.31 29.89
C LYS A 117 30.38 -13.51 30.31
N LYS A 118 29.78 -14.68 30.56
CA LYS A 118 30.53 -15.89 30.95
C LYS A 118 31.58 -16.29 29.92
N ASN A 119 31.24 -16.28 28.63
CA ASN A 119 32.18 -16.65 27.57
C ASN A 119 33.33 -15.63 27.38
N LEU A 120 33.12 -14.37 27.77
CA LEU A 120 34.17 -13.34 27.79
C LEU A 120 35.21 -13.54 28.90
N TYR A 121 34.86 -14.26 29.98
CA TYR A 121 35.77 -14.56 31.10
C TYR A 121 36.41 -15.96 31.02
N THR A 122 36.07 -16.78 30.02
CA THR A 122 36.66 -18.11 29.81
C THR A 122 37.76 -18.13 28.74
N VAL A 123 38.23 -16.95 28.32
CA VAL A 123 39.39 -16.81 27.44
C VAL A 123 40.58 -16.43 28.33
N ASP A 124 41.16 -17.43 29.00
CA ASP A 124 42.52 -17.43 29.55
C ASP A 124 43.36 -18.42 28.74
#